data_AF-A0A1G6JTI0-F1
#
_entry.id   AF-A0A1G6JTI0-F1
#
_cell.length_a   1.000
_cell.length_b   1.000
_cell.length_c   1.000
_cell.angle_alpha   90.00
_cell.angle_beta   90.00
_cell.angle_gamma   90.00
#
_symmetry.space_group_name_H-M   'P 1'
#
loop_
_entity.id
_entity.type
_entity.pdbx_description
1 polymer ?
#
loop_
_entity_poly.entity_id
_entity_poly.type
_entity_poly.pdbx_seq_one_letter_code
_entity_poly.pdbx_strand_id
1 'polypeptide(L)'
;MRHLLLLALLAGCAGPQGARCGPSQAVVENASSQPIEQLYLSPEGGPDSAADLLGQSPPLPTPGSMPVTLEGRGPYRLRLVWVTGRASELGNIDGCRTRRITIRDGILQAG
;
A
#
# COMPACT_ATOMS: atom_id res chain seq x y z
N MET A 1 59.09 27.22 14.38
CA MET A 1 58.52 27.06 13.03
C MET A 1 57.76 25.74 13.03
N ARG A 2 56.56 25.63 13.61
CA ARG A 2 55.23 25.95 13.04
C ARG A 2 55.06 25.60 11.56
N HIS A 3 54.84 24.33 11.28
CA HIS A 3 54.02 23.90 10.15
C HIS A 3 53.02 22.85 10.66
N LEU A 4 51.82 23.34 11.00
CA LEU A 4 50.60 22.55 11.01
C LEU A 4 50.37 22.05 9.57
N LEU A 5 50.15 20.75 9.39
CA LEU A 5 49.40 20.26 8.23
C LEU A 5 48.22 19.44 8.74
N LEU A 6 47.06 20.08 8.66
CA LEU A 6 45.75 19.50 8.81
C LEU A 6 45.54 18.49 7.66
N LEU A 7 45.26 17.24 7.99
CA LEU A 7 44.70 16.27 7.04
C LEU A 7 43.20 16.14 7.30
N ALA A 8 42.47 16.42 6.23
CA ALA A 8 41.04 16.62 6.14
C ALA A 8 40.22 15.41 6.60
N LEU A 9 39.23 15.68 7.45
CA LEU A 9 38.11 14.79 7.74
C LEU A 9 37.23 14.68 6.48
N LEU A 10 37.37 13.59 5.73
CA LEU A 10 36.37 13.18 4.75
C LEU A 10 35.25 12.45 5.48
N ALA A 11 34.33 13.22 6.06
CA ALA A 11 33.03 12.71 6.47
C ALA A 11 32.21 12.44 5.20
N GLY A 12 32.30 11.21 4.68
CA GLY A 12 31.42 10.74 3.63
C GLY A 12 29.98 10.73 4.15
N CYS A 13 29.17 11.67 3.69
CA CYS A 13 27.73 11.64 3.87
C CYS A 13 27.17 10.42 3.11
N ALA A 14 27.16 9.25 3.75
CA ALA A 14 26.22 8.20 3.40
C ALA A 14 24.83 8.70 3.83
N GLY A 15 24.22 9.55 3.00
CA GLY A 15 22.82 9.91 3.16
C GLY A 15 21.98 8.62 3.20
N PRO A 16 20.92 8.57 3.99
CA PRO A 16 20.05 7.40 4.01
C PRO A 16 19.51 7.22 2.59
N GLN A 17 20.02 6.20 1.91
CA GLN A 17 19.45 5.69 0.68
C GLN A 17 18.08 5.18 1.09
N GLY A 18 17.06 6.05 1.01
CA GLY A 18 15.70 5.70 1.36
C GLY A 18 15.37 4.42 0.62
N ALA A 19 15.25 3.30 1.35
CA ALA A 19 15.16 1.98 0.76
C ALA A 19 14.00 1.99 -0.25
N ARG A 20 14.34 2.02 -1.54
CA ARG A 20 13.41 1.78 -2.62
C ARG A 20 13.21 0.27 -2.59
N CYS A 21 12.12 -0.19 -1.98
CA CYS A 21 11.71 -1.57 -2.16
C CYS A 21 11.20 -1.70 -3.60
N GLY A 22 11.45 -2.86 -4.21
CA GLY A 22 10.82 -3.21 -5.48
C GLY A 22 9.36 -3.60 -5.29
N PRO A 23 8.72 -4.09 -6.37
CA PRO A 23 7.37 -4.62 -6.32
C PRO A 23 7.22 -5.69 -5.24
N SER A 24 6.07 -5.70 -4.60
CA SER A 24 5.82 -6.45 -3.39
C SER A 24 4.39 -6.99 -3.40
N GLN A 25 4.20 -8.24 -2.99
CA GLN A 25 2.87 -8.84 -2.89
C GLN A 25 2.28 -8.58 -1.50
N ALA A 26 0.99 -8.26 -1.50
CA ALA A 26 0.13 -8.22 -0.32
C ALA A 26 -1.16 -9.00 -0.59
N VAL A 27 -1.89 -9.35 0.47
CA VAL A 27 -3.21 -9.98 0.38
C VAL A 27 -4.24 -9.01 0.93
N VAL A 28 -5.32 -8.74 0.19
CA VAL A 28 -6.52 -8.13 0.79
C VAL A 28 -7.47 -9.24 1.21
N GLU A 29 -7.89 -9.17 2.47
CA GLU A 29 -8.71 -10.16 3.15
C GLU A 29 -10.04 -9.50 3.53
N ASN A 30 -11.13 -9.99 2.94
CA ASN A 30 -12.48 -9.67 3.36
C ASN A 30 -12.86 -10.56 4.56
N ALA A 31 -12.69 -10.00 5.75
CA ALA A 31 -13.09 -10.59 7.03
C ALA A 31 -14.32 -9.86 7.62
N SER A 32 -15.11 -9.21 6.77
CA SER A 32 -16.32 -8.47 7.14
C SER A 32 -17.58 -9.35 7.03
N SER A 33 -18.74 -8.76 7.28
CA SER A 33 -20.04 -9.38 7.08
C SER A 33 -20.59 -9.29 5.65
N GLN A 34 -19.94 -8.56 4.74
CA GLN A 34 -20.49 -8.21 3.42
C GLN A 34 -19.51 -8.52 2.28
N PRO A 35 -19.98 -9.01 1.12
CA PRO A 35 -19.16 -9.10 -0.08
C PRO A 35 -18.75 -7.73 -0.61
N ILE A 36 -17.58 -7.67 -1.24
CA ILE A 36 -17.04 -6.47 -1.89
C ILE A 36 -17.24 -6.61 -3.39
N GLU A 37 -17.97 -5.67 -3.99
CA GLU A 37 -18.28 -5.66 -5.42
C GLU A 37 -17.17 -5.04 -6.26
N GLN A 38 -16.49 -4.02 -5.73
CA GLN A 38 -15.42 -3.31 -6.46
C GLN A 38 -14.24 -3.05 -5.53
N LEU A 39 -13.02 -3.19 -6.06
CA LEU A 39 -11.80 -2.96 -5.30
C LEU A 39 -10.79 -2.19 -6.14
N TYR A 40 -10.27 -1.09 -5.60
CA TYR A 40 -9.31 -0.22 -6.27
C TYR A 40 -8.08 -0.03 -5.39
N LEU A 41 -6.91 -0.10 -5.99
CA LEU A 41 -5.63 0.20 -5.34
C LEU A 41 -4.85 1.16 -6.23
N SER A 42 -4.49 2.32 -5.68
CA SER A 42 -3.74 3.34 -6.41
C SER A 42 -2.71 4.03 -5.52
N PRO A 43 -1.64 4.59 -6.10
CA PRO A 43 -0.78 5.53 -5.37
C PRO A 43 -1.62 6.72 -4.87
N GLU A 44 -1.34 7.21 -3.65
CA GLU A 44 -1.98 8.43 -3.16
C GLU A 44 -1.62 9.62 -4.05
N GLY A 45 -2.61 10.45 -4.37
CA GLY A 45 -2.45 11.57 -5.31
C GLY A 45 -2.36 11.14 -6.78
N GLY A 46 -2.41 9.83 -7.07
CA GLY A 46 -2.63 9.31 -8.41
C GLY A 46 -4.06 9.56 -8.91
N PRO A 47 -4.33 9.28 -10.19
CA PRO A 47 -5.68 9.44 -10.75
C PRO A 47 -6.70 8.56 -10.01
N ASP A 48 -7.89 9.10 -9.81
CA ASP A 48 -9.02 8.36 -9.21
C ASP A 48 -9.50 7.21 -10.12
N SER A 49 -9.07 7.21 -11.38
CA SER A 49 -9.42 6.26 -12.44
C SER A 49 -8.67 4.92 -12.34
N ALA A 50 -8.39 4.43 -11.15
CA ALA A 50 -7.79 3.11 -10.99
C ALA A 50 -8.72 2.04 -11.58
N ALA A 51 -8.14 1.03 -12.24
CA ALA A 51 -8.91 -0.10 -12.71
C ALA A 51 -9.47 -0.88 -11.51
N ASP A 52 -10.69 -1.38 -11.64
CA ASP A 52 -11.27 -2.31 -10.67
C ASP A 52 -10.48 -3.63 -10.73
N LEU A 53 -9.89 -4.01 -9.60
CA LEU A 53 -9.06 -5.20 -9.45
C LEU A 53 -9.89 -6.49 -9.49
N LEU A 54 -11.19 -6.43 -9.19
CA LEU A 54 -12.09 -7.57 -9.36
C LEU A 54 -12.53 -7.71 -10.83
N GLY A 55 -12.59 -6.59 -11.55
CA GLY A 55 -12.95 -6.56 -12.96
C GLY A 55 -14.34 -7.12 -13.22
N GLN A 56 -14.43 -8.19 -14.02
CA GLN A 56 -15.69 -8.91 -14.29
C GLN A 56 -15.88 -10.14 -13.38
N SER A 57 -15.00 -10.34 -12.40
CA SER A 57 -15.12 -11.45 -11.46
C SER A 57 -16.31 -11.25 -10.53
N PRO A 58 -16.87 -12.32 -9.96
CA PRO A 58 -17.84 -12.19 -8.88
C PRO A 58 -17.28 -11.34 -7.71
N PRO A 59 -18.16 -10.71 -6.90
CA PRO A 59 -17.76 -10.00 -5.70
C PRO A 59 -16.84 -10.84 -4.80
N LEU A 60 -15.86 -10.22 -4.16
CA LEU A 60 -15.00 -10.88 -3.18
C LEU A 60 -15.86 -11.32 -1.98
N PRO A 61 -16.03 -12.63 -1.74
CA PRO A 61 -16.99 -13.14 -0.77
C PRO A 61 -16.56 -12.91 0.67
N THR A 62 -17.43 -13.27 1.61
CA THR A 62 -17.16 -13.33 3.05
C THR A 62 -17.19 -14.79 3.53
N PRO A 63 -16.12 -15.32 4.16
CA PRO A 63 -14.75 -14.80 4.09
C PRO A 63 -14.17 -14.94 2.68
N GLY A 64 -13.22 -14.09 2.32
CA GLY A 64 -12.56 -14.13 1.01
C GLY A 64 -11.23 -13.39 1.01
N SER A 65 -10.35 -13.70 0.07
CA SER A 65 -9.08 -12.99 -0.08
C SER A 65 -8.61 -12.97 -1.52
N MET A 66 -7.86 -11.93 -1.90
CA MET A 66 -7.18 -11.86 -3.19
C MET A 66 -5.78 -11.25 -3.06
N PRO A 67 -4.81 -11.69 -3.88
CA PRO A 67 -3.51 -11.06 -3.94
C PRO A 67 -3.58 -9.71 -4.66
N VAL A 68 -2.74 -8.78 -4.25
CA VAL A 68 -2.50 -7.48 -4.91
C VAL A 68 -1.01 -7.19 -4.96
N THR A 69 -0.59 -6.42 -5.97
CA THR A 69 0.80 -5.99 -6.12
C THR A 69 0.94 -4.52 -5.76
N LEU A 70 1.95 -4.21 -4.95
CA LEU A 70 2.38 -2.86 -4.59
C LEU A 70 3.73 -2.62 -5.27
N GLU A 71 3.76 -1.75 -6.28
CA GLU A 71 4.93 -1.51 -7.15
C GLU A 71 6.15 -0.84 -6.46
N GLY A 72 6.02 -0.44 -5.19
CA GLY A 72 7.10 0.19 -4.44
C GLY A 72 6.65 0.71 -3.08
N ARG A 73 7.27 1.78 -2.60
CA ARG A 73 7.05 2.30 -1.23
C ARG A 73 5.66 2.89 -0.98
N GLY A 74 5.01 3.47 -1.98
CA GLY A 74 3.78 4.23 -1.79
C GLY A 74 4.02 5.70 -1.39
N PRO A 75 3.06 6.35 -0.70
CA PRO A 75 1.88 5.74 -0.09
C PRO A 75 0.82 5.32 -1.11
N TYR A 76 0.05 4.28 -0.76
CA TYR A 76 -1.10 3.81 -1.54
C TYR A 76 -2.42 4.07 -0.80
N ARG A 77 -3.49 4.13 -1.59
CA ARG A 77 -4.87 4.16 -1.17
C ARG A 77 -5.58 2.92 -1.68
N LEU A 78 -6.31 2.24 -0.78
CA LEU A 78 -7.29 1.23 -1.12
C LEU A 78 -8.69 1.85 -1.02
N ARG A 79 -9.48 1.76 -2.08
CA ARG A 79 -10.92 2.06 -2.06
C ARG A 79 -11.70 0.79 -2.37
N LEU A 80 -12.79 0.57 -1.66
CA LEU A 80 -13.69 -0.55 -1.92
C LEU A 80 -15.14 -0.08 -1.98
N VAL A 81 -15.96 -0.83 -2.70
CA VAL A 81 -17.42 -0.67 -2.75
C VAL A 81 -18.06 -1.99 -2.36
N TRP A 82 -18.90 -1.96 -1.35
CA TRP A 82 -19.71 -3.09 -0.90
C TRP A 82 -20.82 -3.37 -1.92
N VAL A 83 -21.36 -4.59 -1.94
CA VAL A 83 -22.56 -4.94 -2.76
C VAL A 83 -23.81 -4.10 -2.43
N THR A 84 -23.78 -3.33 -1.34
CA THR A 84 -24.82 -2.36 -0.96
C THR A 84 -24.64 -0.99 -1.62
N GLY A 85 -23.57 -0.80 -2.42
CA GLY A 85 -23.17 0.48 -3.01
C GLY A 85 -22.44 1.43 -2.06
N ARG A 86 -22.29 1.07 -0.77
CA ARG A 86 -21.51 1.86 0.18
C ARG A 86 -20.02 1.77 -0.16
N ALA A 87 -19.30 2.89 -0.11
CA ALA A 87 -17.86 2.92 -0.29
C ALA A 87 -17.10 3.07 1.03
N SER A 88 -15.84 2.60 1.06
CA SER A 88 -14.89 2.81 2.16
C SER A 88 -13.47 2.93 1.62
N GLU A 89 -12.61 3.61 2.36
CA GLU A 89 -11.26 3.93 1.92
C GLU A 89 -10.24 3.79 3.06
N LEU A 90 -9.04 3.31 2.70
CA LEU A 90 -7.86 3.25 3.55
C LEU A 90 -6.70 3.91 2.80
N GLY A 91 -6.15 5.01 3.34
CA GLY A 91 -4.95 5.65 2.83
C GLY A 91 -3.68 5.22 3.58
N ASN A 92 -2.56 5.87 3.23
CA ASN A 92 -1.24 5.75 3.86
C ASN A 92 -0.68 4.33 3.92
N ILE A 93 -1.00 3.49 2.93
CA ILE A 93 -0.48 2.12 2.85
C ILE A 93 0.98 2.17 2.37
N ASP A 94 1.90 1.71 3.22
CA ASP A 94 3.33 1.57 2.88
C ASP A 94 3.52 0.27 2.10
N GLY A 95 3.80 0.36 0.81
CA GLY A 95 3.96 -0.81 -0.06
C GLY A 95 5.25 -1.60 0.17
N CYS A 96 6.22 -1.06 0.89
CA CYS A 96 7.40 -1.81 1.32
C CYS A 96 7.11 -2.72 2.52
N ARG A 97 6.20 -2.29 3.40
CA ARG A 97 5.94 -2.97 4.69
C ARG A 97 4.68 -3.80 4.67
N THR A 98 3.66 -3.36 3.96
CA THR A 98 2.35 -4.00 3.94
C THR A 98 2.42 -5.37 3.27
N ARG A 99 1.95 -6.39 3.97
CA ARG A 99 1.77 -7.76 3.46
C ARG A 99 0.32 -8.20 3.52
N ARG A 100 -0.49 -7.54 4.35
CA ARG A 100 -1.91 -7.84 4.49
C ARG A 100 -2.72 -6.55 4.64
N ILE A 101 -3.86 -6.53 3.99
CA ILE A 101 -4.89 -5.51 4.19
C ILE A 101 -6.16 -6.23 4.64
N THR A 102 -6.55 -6.06 5.89
CA THR A 102 -7.73 -6.72 6.46
C THR A 102 -8.90 -5.74 6.48
N ILE A 103 -10.03 -6.19 5.95
CA ILE A 103 -11.27 -5.45 5.87
C ILE A 103 -12.26 -6.09 6.85
N ARG A 104 -12.70 -5.32 7.84
CA ARG A 104 -13.70 -5.70 8.83
C ARG A 104 -14.86 -4.72 8.79
N ASP A 105 -15.95 -5.04 9.49
CA ASP A 105 -17.07 -4.14 9.62
C ASP A 105 -16.62 -2.82 10.28
N GLY A 106 -16.61 -1.74 9.48
CA GLY A 106 -16.24 -0.39 9.93
C GLY A 106 -14.75 -0.12 10.11
N ILE A 107 -13.85 -1.09 9.87
CA ILE A 107 -12.41 -0.93 10.06
C ILE A 107 -11.65 -1.52 8.87
N LEU A 108 -10.73 -0.73 8.31
CA LEU A 108 -9.77 -1.14 7.29
C LEU A 108 -8.37 -0.98 7.88
N GLN A 109 -7.52 -2.00 7.76
CA GLN A 109 -6.18 -1.99 8.35
C GLN A 109 -5.15 -2.59 7.40
N ALA A 110 -3.99 -1.94 7.28
CA ALA A 110 -2.80 -2.47 6.63
C ALA A 110 -1.78 -2.94 7.69
N GLY A 111 -1.11 -4.06 7.43
CA GLY A 111 -0.12 -4.67 8.31
C GLY A 111 0.85 -5.61 7.60
#